data_AF-A0A521YK66-F1
#
_entry.id   AF-A0A521YK66-F1
#
_cell.length_a   1.000
_cell.length_b   1.000
_cell.length_c   1.000
_cell.angle_alpha   90.00
_cell.angle_beta   90.00
_cell.angle_gamma   90.00
#
_symmetry.space_group_name_H-M   'P 1'
#
loop_
_entity.id
_entity.type
_entity.pdbx_description
1 polymer ?
#
loop_
_entity_poly.entity_id
_entity_poly.type
_entity_poly.pdbx_seq_one_letter_code
_entity_poly.pdbx_strand_id
1 'polypeptide(L)'
;MRVRAPSGYTASAIDYTLNGTNPSNIDAVAFTLNSAPPTGSTIKVKLVSSGSDWYTCSNVTTAVTCTTTSPQATASSANELRVVVAD
;
A
#
# COMPACT_ATOMS: atom_id res chain seq x y z
N MET A 1 -10.58 10.15 4.56
CA MET A 1 -10.77 8.69 4.40
C MET A 1 -9.84 8.00 5.38
N ARG A 2 -10.35 7.26 6.39
CA ARG A 2 -9.53 6.57 7.41
C ARG A 2 -9.56 5.07 7.09
N VAL A 3 -8.44 4.49 6.68
CA VAL A 3 -8.34 3.06 6.38
C VAL A 3 -7.92 2.32 7.66
N ARG A 4 -8.79 1.44 8.16
CA ARG A 4 -8.51 0.57 9.31
C ARG A 4 -7.85 -0.71 8.81
N ALA A 5 -6.61 -0.98 9.21
CA ALA A 5 -6.00 -2.29 9.04
C ALA A 5 -6.60 -3.25 10.11
N PRO A 6 -6.74 -4.56 9.80
CA PRO A 6 -7.44 -5.51 10.66
C PRO A 6 -6.80 -5.74 12.05
N SER A 7 -5.60 -5.24 12.29
CA SER A 7 -4.82 -5.41 13.53
C SER A 7 -4.74 -4.16 14.42
N GLY A 8 -5.62 -3.17 14.21
CA GLY A 8 -5.64 -1.92 15.00
C GLY A 8 -4.69 -0.83 14.49
N TYR A 9 -3.99 -1.08 13.38
CA TYR A 9 -3.19 -0.07 12.70
C TYR A 9 -4.08 0.84 11.84
N THR A 10 -3.78 2.13 11.86
CA THR A 10 -4.42 3.14 11.02
C THR A 10 -3.40 3.68 10.04
N ALA A 11 -3.68 3.53 8.73
CA ALA A 11 -2.86 4.14 7.70
C ALA A 11 -3.29 5.60 7.49
N SER A 12 -2.31 6.51 7.48
CA SER A 12 -2.46 7.96 7.30
C SER A 12 -1.40 8.47 6.33
N ALA A 13 -1.51 9.73 5.88
CA ALA A 13 -0.56 10.36 4.93
C ALA A 13 -0.31 9.45 3.71
N ILE A 14 -1.39 9.12 3.01
CA ILE A 14 -1.36 8.21 1.85
C ILE A 14 -0.94 9.02 0.63
N ASP A 15 0.19 8.65 0.05
CA ASP A 15 0.78 9.26 -1.14
C ASP A 15 0.94 8.22 -2.24
N TYR A 16 0.54 8.58 -3.46
CA TYR A 16 0.65 7.75 -4.65
C TYR A 16 1.72 8.34 -5.58
N THR A 17 2.79 7.60 -5.81
CA THR A 17 3.82 7.97 -6.77
C THR A 17 3.40 7.48 -8.14
N LEU A 18 3.00 8.40 -9.01
CA LEU A 18 2.71 8.09 -10.42
C LEU A 18 4.00 7.91 -11.21
N ASN A 19 3.95 7.08 -12.24
CA ASN A 19 5.08 6.88 -13.14
C ASN A 19 5.37 8.15 -13.95
N GLY A 20 6.63 8.58 -13.96
CA GLY A 20 7.06 9.82 -14.61
C GLY A 20 6.93 9.81 -16.14
N THR A 21 6.88 8.64 -16.76
CA THR A 21 6.71 8.47 -18.22
C THR A 21 5.24 8.25 -18.58
N ASN A 22 4.53 7.43 -17.80
CA ASN A 22 3.14 7.07 -18.00
C ASN A 22 2.32 7.37 -16.75
N PRO A 23 1.76 8.58 -16.58
CA PRO A 23 1.06 8.97 -15.34
C PRO A 23 -0.21 8.15 -15.04
N SER A 24 -0.68 7.34 -16.00
CA SER A 24 -1.73 6.33 -15.77
C SER A 24 -1.28 5.16 -14.88
N ASN A 25 0.02 5.00 -14.66
CA ASN A 25 0.61 3.94 -13.85
C ASN A 25 1.01 4.47 -12.46
N ILE A 26 0.84 3.63 -11.44
CA ILE A 26 1.31 3.89 -10.08
C ILE A 26 2.59 3.08 -9.88
N ASP A 27 3.71 3.76 -9.61
CA ASP A 27 4.99 3.11 -9.33
C ASP A 27 5.09 2.66 -7.87
N ALA A 28 4.56 3.47 -6.95
CA ALA A 28 4.58 3.16 -5.53
C ALA A 28 3.44 3.81 -4.76
N VAL A 29 3.12 3.24 -3.61
CA VAL A 29 2.23 3.82 -2.61
C VAL A 29 2.97 3.93 -1.29
N ALA A 30 3.00 5.13 -0.73
CA ALA A 30 3.56 5.42 0.57
C ALA A 30 2.44 5.75 1.55
N PHE A 31 2.58 5.28 2.79
CA PHE A 31 1.69 5.67 3.89
C PHE A 31 2.41 5.54 5.22
N THR A 32 1.82 6.18 6.23
CA THR A 32 2.30 6.12 7.60
C THR A 32 1.34 5.33 8.47
N LEU A 33 1.86 4.38 9.23
CA LEU A 33 1.14 3.67 10.28
C LEU A 33 1.27 4.42 11.61
N ASN A 34 0.22 4.35 12.43
CA ASN A 34 0.23 4.93 13.78
C ASN A 34 1.21 4.25 14.75
N SER A 35 1.64 3.02 14.46
CA SER A 35 2.63 2.29 15.23
C SER A 35 3.44 1.39 14.31
N ALA A 36 4.70 1.16 14.65
CA ALA A 36 5.52 0.17 13.96
C ALA A 36 4.97 -1.24 14.24
N PRO A 37 4.80 -2.08 13.21
CA PRO A 37 4.54 -3.50 13.37
C PRO A 37 5.69 -4.21 14.12
N PRO A 38 5.42 -5.36 14.77
CA PRO A 38 6.48 -6.18 15.36
C PRO A 38 7.48 -6.66 14.29
N THR A 39 8.72 -6.88 14.71
CA THR A 39 9.78 -7.38 13.82
C THR A 39 9.40 -8.72 13.23
N GLY A 40 9.40 -8.83 11.90
CA GLY A 40 8.96 -10.02 11.17
C GLY A 40 7.59 -9.86 10.50
N SER A 41 6.83 -8.82 10.88
CA SER A 41 5.58 -8.50 10.21
C SER A 41 5.79 -8.19 8.72
N THR A 42 4.86 -8.69 7.91
CA THR A 42 4.75 -8.42 6.49
C THR A 42 3.55 -7.51 6.23
N ILE A 43 3.78 -6.38 5.57
CA ILE A 43 2.69 -5.50 5.14
C ILE A 43 2.41 -5.76 3.66
N LYS A 44 1.14 -5.94 3.34
CA LYS A 44 0.66 -6.05 1.97
C LYS A 44 -0.44 -5.05 1.71
N VAL A 45 -0.44 -4.48 0.51
CA VAL A 45 -1.51 -3.62 0.03
C VAL A 45 -2.17 -4.16 -1.21
N LYS A 46 -3.45 -3.84 -1.37
CA LYS A 46 -4.24 -4.16 -2.55
C LYS A 46 -4.93 -2.88 -3.01
N LEU A 47 -4.77 -2.57 -4.29
CA LEU A 47 -5.25 -1.32 -4.91
C LEU A 47 -6.58 -1.48 -5.67
N VAL A 48 -6.93 -2.70 -6.04
CA VAL A 48 -8.11 -3.01 -6.84
C VAL A 48 -8.99 -3.93 -6.02
N SER A 49 -10.15 -3.47 -5.55
CA SER A 49 -11.03 -4.25 -4.68
C SER A 49 -11.39 -5.63 -5.26
N SER A 50 -11.72 -5.68 -6.56
CA SER A 50 -12.02 -6.88 -7.34
C SER A 50 -10.78 -7.63 -7.87
N GLY A 51 -9.58 -7.06 -7.75
CA GLY A 51 -8.34 -7.68 -8.23
C GLY A 51 -7.84 -8.79 -7.31
N SER A 52 -6.83 -9.54 -7.72
CA SER A 52 -6.15 -10.54 -6.88
C SER A 52 -4.72 -10.14 -6.53
N ASP A 53 -4.26 -9.00 -7.04
CA ASP A 53 -2.89 -8.55 -6.90
C ASP A 53 -2.65 -7.91 -5.53
N TRP A 54 -1.62 -8.39 -4.88
CA TRP A 54 -1.14 -7.89 -3.61
C TRP A 54 0.30 -7.42 -3.76
N TYR A 55 0.58 -6.22 -3.27
CA TYR A 55 1.89 -5.61 -3.28
C TYR A 55 2.50 -5.71 -1.90
N THR A 56 3.63 -6.40 -1.81
CA THR A 56 4.41 -6.46 -0.57
C THR A 56 5.14 -5.15 -0.38
N CYS A 57 5.06 -4.60 0.83
CA CYS A 57 5.68 -3.34 1.16
C CYS A 57 7.05 -3.54 1.78
N SER A 58 7.96 -2.62 1.46
CA SER A 58 9.26 -2.48 2.07
C SER A 58 9.18 -1.53 3.27
N ASN A 59 10.17 -1.59 4.16
CA ASN A 59 10.27 -0.72 5.34
C ASN A 59 9.05 -0.84 6.25
N VAL A 60 8.85 -2.01 6.87
CA VAL A 60 7.75 -2.32 7.80
C VAL A 60 7.89 -1.62 9.16
N THR A 61 8.11 -0.30 9.12
CA THR A 61 8.17 0.59 10.28
C THR A 61 6.89 1.42 10.33
N THR A 62 6.92 2.60 10.95
CA THR A 62 5.84 3.58 10.84
C THR A 62 5.71 4.14 9.43
N ALA A 63 6.80 4.31 8.68
CA ALA A 63 6.76 4.79 7.31
C ALA A 63 6.91 3.61 6.35
N VAL A 64 5.87 3.36 5.55
CA VAL A 64 5.76 2.17 4.71
C VAL A 64 5.71 2.60 3.25
N THR A 65 6.41 1.86 2.39
CA THR A 65 6.37 2.08 0.94
C THR A 65 6.21 0.76 0.21
N CYS A 66 5.21 0.67 -0.65
CA CYS A 66 4.89 -0.52 -1.42
C CYS A 66 5.12 -0.21 -2.90
N THR A 67 5.99 -0.98 -3.55
CA THR A 67 6.20 -0.88 -4.99
C THR A 67 5.08 -1.60 -5.72
N THR A 68 4.54 -0.95 -6.76
CA THR A 68 3.37 -1.42 -7.49
C THR A 68 3.66 -1.62 -8.98
N THR A 69 4.93 -1.85 -9.31
CA THR A 69 5.41 -2.05 -10.70
C THR A 69 5.32 -3.50 -11.16
N SER A 70 5.12 -4.46 -10.25
CA SER A 70 5.02 -5.88 -10.58
C SER A 70 3.95 -6.58 -9.70
N PRO A 71 2.75 -6.85 -10.24
CA PRO A 71 2.25 -6.40 -11.55
C PRO A 71 1.99 -4.89 -11.59
N GLN A 72 2.15 -4.25 -12.75
CA GLN A 72 1.98 -2.79 -12.87
C GLN A 72 0.55 -2.35 -12.47
N ALA A 73 0.43 -1.60 -11.37
CA ALA A 73 -0.81 -0.96 -10.96
C ALA A 73 -1.11 0.24 -11.88
N THR A 74 -2.39 0.42 -12.20
CA THR A 74 -2.86 1.59 -12.94
C THR A 74 -3.75 2.45 -12.05
N ALA A 75 -3.65 3.76 -12.17
CA ALA A 75 -4.49 4.70 -11.45
C ALA A 75 -5.97 4.53 -11.80
N SER A 76 -6.29 4.12 -13.04
CA SER A 76 -7.67 3.88 -13.47
C SER A 76 -8.29 2.63 -12.86
N SER A 77 -7.50 1.61 -12.50
CA SER A 77 -8.00 0.41 -11.84
C SER A 77 -7.98 0.53 -10.30
N ALA A 78 -7.15 1.42 -9.76
CA ALA A 78 -7.02 1.64 -8.32
C ALA A 78 -8.28 2.29 -7.73
N ASN A 79 -9.19 1.46 -7.20
CA ASN A 79 -10.49 1.88 -6.66
C ASN A 79 -10.62 1.68 -5.15
N GLU A 80 -9.66 1.04 -4.50
CA GLU A 80 -9.63 0.83 -3.05
C GLU A 80 -8.18 0.73 -2.58
N LEU A 81 -7.82 1.34 -1.45
CA LEU A 81 -6.58 0.99 -0.76
C LEU A 81 -6.89 0.10 0.44
N ARG A 82 -6.56 -1.18 0.32
CA ARG A 82 -6.62 -2.13 1.42
C ARG A 82 -5.23 -2.41 1.93
N VAL A 83 -5.01 -2.17 3.23
CA VAL A 83 -3.75 -2.44 3.91
C VAL A 83 -3.95 -3.60 4.87
N VAL A 84 -3.10 -4.62 4.76
CA VAL A 84 -3.07 -5.77 5.65
C VAL A 84 -1.68 -5.90 6.24
N VAL A 85 -1.62 -6.04 7.56
CA VAL A 85 -0.39 -6.36 8.30
C VAL A 85 -0.55 -7.79 8.79
N ALA A 86 0.34 -8.68 8.39
CA ALA A 86 0.43 -10.06 8.84
C ALA A 86 1.70 -10.24 9.67
N ASP A 87 1.63 -10.98 10.78
CA ASP A 87 2.74 -11.38 11.65
C ASP A 87 3.06 -12.86 11.43
#